data_AF-A0A382R7A9-F1
#
_entry.id   AF-A0A382R7A9-F1
#
_cell.length_a   1.000
_cell.length_b   1.000
_cell.length_c   1.000
_cell.angle_alpha   90.00
_cell.angle_beta   90.00
_cell.angle_gamma   90.00
#
_symmetry.space_group_name_H-M   'P 1'
#
loop_
_entity.id
_entity.type
_entity.pdbx_description
1 polymer ?
#
loop_
_entity_poly.entity_id
_entity_poly.type
_entity_poly.pdbx_seq_one_letter_code
_entity_poly.pdbx_strand_id
1 'polypeptide(L)'
;MAGFNGLGLHLGNISRLSNARTRSVSPENFTGEKGKGGMAIQGTGQDCARDLGQGWKISPSIPIEPGETRQLANIDGSGAIQQIWMTPTGHWRFSILRVYWDDSELPSIECPVGDFFACGWNKYAQVSSLPVCVNPGSAFNCYWEMPFRKKCRITMTNIGSETMKLYYQINYTLTDVLDDVAYFHAQFRRTNPLPYKDVYTIVDGVEGWGQYVGTYMAWGVNNTGWWGEGEVKFYMDGDTEFPTICGTGPEDYFCGS
;
A
#
# COMPACT_ATOMS: atom_id res chain seq x y z
N MET A 1 -6.55 -27.26 -20.07
CA MET A 1 -5.80 -26.05 -19.66
C MET A 1 -6.78 -25.11 -19.01
N ALA A 2 -6.51 -24.70 -17.76
CA ALA A 2 -7.23 -23.56 -17.20
C ALA A 2 -6.94 -22.32 -18.07
N GLY A 3 -7.97 -21.58 -18.46
CA GLY A 3 -7.82 -20.32 -19.18
C GLY A 3 -7.13 -19.26 -18.31
N PHE A 4 -6.89 -18.08 -18.87
CA PHE A 4 -6.40 -16.94 -18.09
C PHE A 4 -7.37 -16.63 -16.94
N ASN A 5 -6.88 -16.58 -15.70
CA ASN A 5 -7.72 -16.33 -14.53
C ASN A 5 -7.88 -14.84 -14.19
N GLY A 6 -7.23 -13.93 -14.93
CA GLY A 6 -7.31 -12.48 -14.73
C GLY A 6 -6.26 -11.88 -13.80
N LEU A 7 -5.32 -12.69 -13.27
CA LEU A 7 -4.17 -12.24 -12.47
C LEU A 7 -2.90 -12.18 -13.31
N GLY A 8 -1.86 -11.49 -12.83
CA GLY A 8 -0.61 -11.31 -13.56
C GLY A 8 -0.79 -10.45 -14.82
N LEU A 9 -1.63 -9.41 -14.74
CA LEU A 9 -1.91 -8.52 -15.87
C LEU A 9 -0.67 -7.72 -16.26
N HIS A 10 -0.35 -7.71 -17.55
CA HIS A 10 0.70 -6.88 -18.14
C HIS A 10 0.37 -6.57 -19.60
N LEU A 11 1.04 -5.60 -20.21
CA LEU A 11 0.71 -5.14 -21.58
C LEU A 11 0.70 -6.29 -22.61
N GLY A 12 1.60 -7.25 -22.48
CA GLY A 12 1.66 -8.43 -23.36
C GLY A 12 0.47 -9.40 -23.27
N ASN A 13 -0.38 -9.32 -22.25
CA ASN A 13 -1.51 -10.26 -22.07
C ASN A 13 -2.89 -9.60 -21.94
N ILE A 14 -2.98 -8.28 -22.10
CA ILE A 14 -4.22 -7.51 -21.88
C ILE A 14 -5.39 -7.89 -22.79
N SER A 15 -5.12 -8.48 -23.96
CA SER A 15 -6.13 -8.95 -24.92
C SER A 15 -6.78 -10.28 -24.53
N ARG A 16 -6.28 -10.96 -23.48
CA ARG A 16 -6.83 -12.24 -23.01
C ARG A 16 -8.09 -11.99 -22.19
N LEU A 17 -9.16 -12.71 -22.53
CA LEU A 17 -10.39 -12.72 -21.74
C LEU A 17 -10.26 -13.68 -20.56
N SER A 18 -10.88 -13.32 -19.43
CA SER A 18 -11.02 -14.16 -18.24
C SER A 18 -12.44 -14.06 -17.68
N ASN A 19 -12.82 -15.02 -16.84
CA ASN A 19 -14.09 -14.98 -16.09
C ASN A 19 -13.96 -14.27 -14.73
N ALA A 20 -12.83 -13.59 -14.50
CA ALA A 20 -12.58 -12.78 -13.32
C ALA A 20 -13.66 -11.71 -13.14
N ARG A 21 -13.97 -11.39 -11.88
CA ARG A 21 -14.96 -10.37 -11.53
C ARG A 21 -14.27 -9.15 -10.94
N THR A 22 -14.10 -8.11 -11.76
CA THR A 22 -13.58 -6.82 -11.28
C THR A 22 -14.60 -6.08 -10.41
N ARG A 23 -14.12 -5.46 -9.34
CA ARG A 23 -14.88 -4.69 -8.35
C ARG A 23 -14.02 -3.53 -7.85
N SER A 24 -14.66 -2.59 -7.17
CA SER A 24 -14.00 -1.40 -6.63
C SER A 24 -14.68 -0.96 -5.34
N VAL A 25 -13.91 -0.81 -4.26
CA VAL A 25 -14.37 -0.21 -3.00
C VAL A 25 -13.96 1.26 -2.95
N SER A 26 -14.89 2.12 -2.56
CA SER A 26 -14.65 3.56 -2.38
C SER A 26 -15.66 4.16 -1.40
N PRO A 27 -15.51 5.43 -1.00
CA PRO A 27 -16.53 6.16 -0.24
C PRO A 27 -17.92 6.23 -0.91
N GLU A 28 -18.00 5.98 -2.22
CA GLU A 28 -19.26 5.90 -2.98
C GLU A 28 -19.78 4.46 -3.14
N ASN A 29 -19.02 3.45 -2.70
CA ASN A 29 -19.38 2.03 -2.71
C ASN A 29 -18.56 1.26 -1.66
N PHE A 30 -18.95 1.35 -0.38
CA PHE A 30 -18.19 0.75 0.73
C PHE A 30 -18.10 -0.79 0.69
N THR A 31 -19.03 -1.46 0.01
CA THR A 31 -19.02 -2.94 -0.13
C THR A 31 -18.32 -3.38 -1.42
N GLY A 32 -18.17 -2.48 -2.38
CA GLY A 32 -17.72 -2.79 -3.73
C GLY A 32 -18.69 -3.65 -4.54
N GLU A 33 -19.94 -3.80 -4.10
CA GLU A 33 -20.95 -4.62 -4.77
C GLU A 33 -21.30 -4.10 -6.17
N LYS A 34 -21.71 -5.03 -7.04
CA LYS A 34 -22.14 -4.72 -8.40
C LYS A 34 -23.35 -3.78 -8.38
N GLY A 35 -23.25 -2.64 -9.05
CA GLY A 35 -24.34 -1.68 -9.19
C GLY A 35 -24.65 -0.87 -7.92
N LYS A 36 -23.73 -0.82 -6.95
CA LYS A 36 -23.90 -0.07 -5.69
C LYS A 36 -23.12 1.24 -5.60
N GLY A 37 -22.41 1.63 -6.66
CA GLY A 37 -21.66 2.89 -6.71
C GLY A 37 -22.53 4.12 -6.94
N GLY A 38 -22.17 5.24 -6.32
CA GLY A 38 -22.81 6.55 -6.53
C GLY A 38 -24.22 6.65 -5.94
N MET A 39 -24.57 5.77 -5.01
CA MET A 39 -25.89 5.75 -4.38
C MET A 39 -26.03 6.76 -3.24
N ALA A 40 -24.96 7.45 -2.85
CA ALA A 40 -25.00 8.39 -1.73
C ALA A 40 -25.95 9.56 -2.02
N ILE A 41 -26.71 9.96 -0.99
CA ILE A 41 -27.58 11.15 -1.00
C ILE A 41 -27.07 12.26 -0.08
N GLN A 42 -26.08 11.94 0.76
CA GLN A 42 -25.38 12.85 1.66
C GLN A 42 -23.91 12.44 1.72
N GLY A 43 -23.03 13.40 1.97
CA GLY A 43 -21.60 13.12 2.08
C GLY A 43 -20.74 14.36 1.89
N THR A 44 -19.42 14.15 1.89
CA THR A 44 -18.43 15.24 1.88
C THR A 44 -18.42 16.07 0.60
N GLY A 45 -19.09 15.63 -0.46
CA GLY A 45 -19.19 16.29 -1.77
C GLY A 45 -20.56 16.85 -2.07
N GLN A 46 -21.54 16.70 -1.17
CA GLN A 46 -22.95 17.06 -1.41
C GLN A 46 -23.13 18.52 -1.84
N ASP A 47 -22.40 19.47 -1.23
CA ASP A 47 -22.54 20.89 -1.53
C ASP A 47 -22.00 21.25 -2.92
N CYS A 48 -20.98 20.52 -3.36
CA CYS A 48 -20.41 20.63 -4.71
C CYS A 48 -21.30 19.95 -5.76
N ALA A 49 -22.05 18.92 -5.38
CA ALA A 49 -22.93 18.14 -6.26
C ALA A 49 -24.42 18.51 -6.11
N ARG A 50 -24.74 19.61 -5.43
CA ARG A 50 -26.11 20.05 -5.10
C ARG A 50 -27.04 20.14 -6.32
N ASP A 51 -26.50 20.55 -7.48
CA ASP A 51 -27.25 20.74 -8.73
C ASP A 51 -27.21 19.48 -9.63
N LEU A 52 -26.50 18.43 -9.22
CA LEU A 52 -26.29 17.19 -9.98
C LEU A 52 -27.13 16.01 -9.41
N GLY A 53 -27.23 15.91 -8.09
CA GLY A 53 -28.01 14.88 -7.39
C GLY A 53 -27.35 13.49 -7.30
N GLN A 54 -28.13 12.49 -6.89
CA GLN A 54 -27.69 11.10 -6.73
C GLN A 54 -27.15 10.51 -8.04
N GLY A 55 -26.12 9.67 -7.96
CA GLY A 55 -25.38 9.14 -9.12
C GLY A 55 -24.10 9.91 -9.44
N TRP A 56 -23.94 11.11 -8.90
CA TRP A 56 -22.72 11.91 -8.97
C TRP A 56 -21.89 11.80 -7.68
N LYS A 57 -20.82 12.61 -7.60
CA LYS A 57 -19.81 12.61 -6.54
C LYS A 57 -20.31 13.25 -5.23
N ILE A 58 -21.28 12.61 -4.56
CA ILE A 58 -21.95 13.09 -3.34
C ILE A 58 -21.13 12.80 -2.07
N SER A 59 -20.50 11.63 -1.98
CA SER A 59 -19.69 11.20 -0.84
C SER A 59 -18.32 10.68 -1.30
N PRO A 60 -17.44 11.54 -1.83
CA PRO A 60 -16.16 11.12 -2.39
C PRO A 60 -15.05 10.80 -1.38
N SER A 61 -15.24 11.16 -0.12
CA SER A 61 -14.26 10.95 0.94
C SER A 61 -14.94 10.61 2.25
N ILE A 62 -14.15 10.13 3.19
CA ILE A 62 -14.57 9.90 4.57
C ILE A 62 -13.69 10.69 5.54
N PRO A 63 -14.25 11.22 6.64
CA PRO A 63 -13.45 11.60 7.80
C PRO A 63 -13.00 10.34 8.56
N ILE A 64 -11.85 10.44 9.21
CA ILE A 64 -11.32 9.47 10.17
C ILE A 64 -10.86 10.28 11.39
N GLU A 65 -11.61 10.17 12.48
CA GLU A 65 -11.40 10.96 13.68
C GLU A 65 -10.11 10.55 14.44
N PRO A 66 -9.54 11.41 15.29
CA PRO A 66 -8.42 11.05 16.15
C PRO A 66 -8.68 9.77 16.95
N GLY A 67 -7.76 8.80 16.86
CA GLY A 67 -7.87 7.49 17.49
C GLY A 67 -8.79 6.49 16.77
N GLU A 68 -9.55 6.92 15.75
CA GLU A 68 -10.45 6.03 15.02
C GLU A 68 -9.65 5.05 14.14
N THR A 69 -10.12 3.79 14.12
CA THR A 69 -9.76 2.83 13.08
C THR A 69 -10.95 2.61 12.17
N ARG A 70 -10.81 3.02 10.92
CA ARG A 70 -11.83 2.89 9.89
C ARG A 70 -11.54 1.68 9.02
N GLN A 71 -12.54 0.82 8.81
CA GLN A 71 -12.46 -0.22 7.79
C GLN A 71 -12.68 0.39 6.40
N LEU A 72 -11.70 0.23 5.52
CA LEU A 72 -11.77 0.72 4.14
C LEU A 72 -12.30 -0.34 3.18
N ALA A 73 -12.01 -1.61 3.44
CA ALA A 73 -12.52 -2.74 2.66
C ALA A 73 -12.63 -4.00 3.53
N ASN A 74 -13.63 -4.81 3.23
CA ASN A 74 -13.80 -6.16 3.76
C ASN A 74 -14.36 -7.03 2.62
N ILE A 75 -13.46 -7.73 1.95
CA ILE A 75 -13.72 -8.46 0.71
C ILE A 75 -13.67 -9.94 1.02
N ASP A 76 -14.80 -10.64 0.82
CA ASP A 76 -14.86 -12.09 0.96
C ASP A 76 -14.64 -12.79 -0.40
N GLY A 77 -13.98 -13.94 -0.37
CA GLY A 77 -13.66 -14.77 -1.53
C GLY A 77 -12.16 -14.76 -1.89
N SER A 78 -11.85 -15.41 -3.01
CA SER A 78 -10.50 -15.48 -3.58
C SER A 78 -10.31 -14.40 -4.65
N GLY A 79 -9.12 -13.82 -4.73
CA GLY A 79 -8.84 -12.74 -5.68
C GLY A 79 -7.51 -12.03 -5.45
N ALA A 80 -7.37 -10.84 -6.05
CA ALA A 80 -6.25 -9.96 -5.77
C ALA A 80 -6.67 -8.49 -5.80
N ILE A 81 -6.06 -7.69 -4.93
CA ILE A 81 -6.03 -6.23 -5.10
C ILE A 81 -5.10 -5.95 -6.29
N GLN A 82 -5.57 -5.15 -7.25
CA GLN A 82 -4.80 -4.81 -8.46
C GLN A 82 -4.39 -3.35 -8.50
N GLN A 83 -5.13 -2.49 -7.79
CA GLN A 83 -4.76 -1.09 -7.67
C GLN A 83 -5.35 -0.48 -6.40
N ILE A 84 -4.55 0.34 -5.73
CA ILE A 84 -4.99 1.20 -4.64
C ILE A 84 -4.67 2.64 -5.02
N TRP A 85 -5.67 3.51 -5.03
CA TRP A 85 -5.51 4.96 -5.07
C TRP A 85 -5.97 5.58 -3.76
N MET A 86 -5.22 6.54 -3.26
CA MET A 86 -5.59 7.32 -2.08
C MET A 86 -5.18 8.79 -2.24
N THR A 87 -5.93 9.69 -1.62
CA THR A 87 -5.47 11.04 -1.28
C THR A 87 -5.85 11.37 0.17
N PRO A 88 -4.92 11.12 1.12
CA PRO A 88 -5.08 11.52 2.51
C PRO A 88 -4.73 13.00 2.72
N THR A 89 -5.45 13.65 3.62
CA THR A 89 -5.10 14.98 4.15
C THR A 89 -4.32 14.87 5.47
N GLY A 90 -3.82 15.99 5.98
CA GLY A 90 -3.14 16.04 7.28
C GLY A 90 -1.74 15.45 7.24
N HIS A 91 -1.30 14.89 8.37
CA HIS A 91 0.04 14.33 8.51
C HIS A 91 0.06 12.83 8.19
N TRP A 92 0.60 12.45 7.03
CA TRP A 92 0.49 11.08 6.50
C TRP A 92 1.11 10.02 7.41
N ARG A 93 2.16 10.35 8.17
CA ARG A 93 2.76 9.42 9.13
C ARG A 93 1.86 9.05 10.32
N PHE A 94 0.78 9.79 10.54
CA PHE A 94 -0.19 9.49 11.59
C PHE A 94 -1.41 8.72 11.08
N SER A 95 -1.40 8.34 9.79
CA SER A 95 -2.44 7.52 9.19
C SER A 95 -1.86 6.15 8.87
N ILE A 96 -2.19 5.15 9.68
CA ILE A 96 -1.61 3.81 9.61
C ILE A 96 -2.50 2.91 8.74
N LEU A 97 -1.97 2.53 7.58
CA LEU A 97 -2.57 1.55 6.69
C LEU A 97 -2.24 0.15 7.19
N ARG A 98 -3.28 -0.68 7.34
CA ARG A 98 -3.13 -2.10 7.62
C ARG A 98 -3.90 -2.96 6.63
N VAL A 99 -3.29 -4.06 6.22
CA VAL A 99 -3.94 -5.06 5.37
C VAL A 99 -3.75 -6.44 5.97
N TYR A 100 -4.84 -7.20 5.99
CA TYR A 100 -4.90 -8.55 6.52
C TYR A 100 -5.37 -9.48 5.41
N TRP A 101 -4.61 -10.54 5.19
CA TRP A 101 -4.95 -11.58 4.24
C TRP A 101 -5.67 -12.72 4.95
N ASP A 102 -6.71 -13.20 4.30
CA ASP A 102 -7.57 -14.28 4.76
C ASP A 102 -8.06 -14.02 6.19
N ASP A 103 -7.90 -15.00 7.07
CA ASP A 103 -8.38 -14.93 8.46
C ASP A 103 -7.25 -14.54 9.44
N SER A 104 -6.15 -13.96 8.94
CA SER A 104 -5.02 -13.55 9.79
C SER A 104 -5.42 -12.43 10.75
N GLU A 105 -5.16 -12.64 12.04
CA GLU A 105 -5.30 -11.61 13.07
C GLU A 105 -4.19 -10.56 12.99
N LEU A 106 -3.00 -10.94 12.51
CA LEU A 106 -1.86 -10.06 12.34
C LEU A 106 -1.87 -9.40 10.95
N PRO A 107 -1.61 -8.08 10.86
CA PRO A 107 -1.53 -7.41 9.56
C PRO A 107 -0.27 -7.84 8.81
N SER A 108 -0.43 -8.14 7.52
CA SER A 108 0.68 -8.45 6.61
C SER A 108 1.31 -7.20 6.01
N ILE A 109 0.53 -6.14 5.89
CA ILE A 109 1.02 -4.77 5.65
C ILE A 109 0.68 -3.95 6.90
N GLU A 110 1.68 -3.31 7.50
CA GLU A 110 1.47 -2.28 8.53
C GLU A 110 2.47 -1.14 8.30
N CYS A 111 1.99 -0.03 7.75
CA CYS A 111 2.83 1.11 7.38
C CYS A 111 2.05 2.43 7.55
N PRO A 112 2.70 3.55 7.90
CA PRO A 112 2.12 4.84 7.66
C PRO A 112 1.86 5.04 6.16
N VAL A 113 0.73 5.65 5.81
CA VAL A 113 0.25 5.70 4.42
C VAL A 113 1.25 6.41 3.50
N GLY A 114 1.88 7.49 3.97
CA GLY A 114 2.89 8.19 3.18
C GLY A 114 4.09 7.30 2.84
N ASP A 115 4.64 6.61 3.84
CA ASP A 115 5.82 5.75 3.66
C ASP A 115 5.51 4.52 2.78
N PHE A 116 4.29 3.94 2.86
CA PHE A 116 3.86 2.84 1.96
C PHE A 116 3.88 3.26 0.48
N PHE A 117 3.48 4.49 0.17
CA PHE A 117 3.44 5.04 -1.19
C PHE A 117 4.71 5.81 -1.57
N ALA A 118 5.84 5.59 -0.89
CA ALA A 118 7.12 6.25 -1.17
C ALA A 118 7.13 7.78 -0.99
N CYS A 119 6.34 8.29 -0.03
CA CYS A 119 6.20 9.71 0.27
C CYS A 119 6.25 9.99 1.80
N GLY A 120 7.35 9.59 2.46
CA GLY A 120 7.48 9.62 3.92
C GLY A 120 7.74 10.99 4.57
N TRP A 121 8.02 12.04 3.78
CA TRP A 121 8.38 13.38 4.26
C TRP A 121 7.20 14.33 4.49
N ASN A 122 5.96 13.84 4.37
CA ASN A 122 4.76 14.67 4.47
C ASN A 122 4.78 15.88 3.50
N LYS A 123 5.43 15.70 2.35
CA LYS A 123 5.58 16.68 1.28
C LYS A 123 5.56 15.95 -0.04
N TYR A 124 4.85 16.51 -1.02
CA TYR A 124 4.83 15.99 -2.37
C TYR A 124 6.26 15.90 -2.94
N ALA A 125 6.62 14.71 -3.38
CA ALA A 125 7.75 14.42 -4.24
C ALA A 125 7.26 13.43 -5.30
N GLN A 126 7.51 13.73 -6.57
CA GLN A 126 7.05 12.86 -7.65
C GLN A 126 7.80 11.53 -7.58
N VAL A 127 7.06 10.44 -7.67
CA VAL A 127 7.58 9.09 -7.87
C VAL A 127 6.93 8.53 -9.12
N SER A 128 7.76 8.04 -10.05
CA SER A 128 7.31 7.35 -11.26
C SER A 128 8.03 6.01 -11.34
N SER A 129 7.32 4.95 -11.00
CA SER A 129 7.82 3.57 -11.05
C SER A 129 6.72 2.64 -11.55
N LEU A 130 7.05 1.38 -11.81
CA LEU A 130 6.05 0.37 -12.19
C LEU A 130 5.03 0.12 -11.06
N PRO A 131 5.45 -0.20 -9.81
CA PRO A 131 4.50 -0.58 -8.77
C PRO A 131 3.90 0.62 -8.00
N VAL A 132 4.57 1.76 -7.94
CA VAL A 132 4.13 2.91 -7.13
C VAL A 132 4.30 4.23 -7.89
N CYS A 133 3.27 5.06 -7.87
CA CYS A 133 3.32 6.41 -8.43
C CYS A 133 2.77 7.43 -7.43
N VAL A 134 3.49 8.55 -7.29
CA VAL A 134 3.03 9.72 -6.52
C VAL A 134 2.85 10.87 -7.49
N ASN A 135 1.59 11.21 -7.75
CA ASN A 135 1.17 12.33 -8.58
C ASN A 135 0.91 13.58 -7.71
N PRO A 136 0.81 14.80 -8.31
CA PRO A 136 0.73 16.06 -7.56
C PRO A 136 -0.20 16.06 -6.35
N GLY A 137 0.27 16.68 -5.26
CA GLY A 137 -0.43 16.71 -3.98
C GLY A 137 -0.20 15.42 -3.19
N SER A 138 -1.27 14.66 -2.95
CA SER A 138 -1.22 13.34 -2.30
C SER A 138 -1.88 12.27 -3.15
N ALA A 139 -1.83 12.37 -4.48
CA ALA A 139 -2.42 11.40 -5.39
C ALA A 139 -1.56 10.12 -5.46
N PHE A 140 -1.70 9.29 -4.44
CA PHE A 140 -0.94 8.07 -4.23
C PHE A 140 -1.54 6.91 -5.01
N ASN A 141 -0.71 6.16 -5.72
CA ASN A 141 -1.11 4.99 -6.50
C ASN A 141 -0.16 3.81 -6.25
N CYS A 142 -0.73 2.63 -6.06
CA CYS A 142 -0.01 1.37 -5.89
C CYS A 142 -0.64 0.33 -6.82
N TYR A 143 0.21 -0.38 -7.56
CA TYR A 143 -0.12 -1.38 -8.58
C TYR A 143 0.54 -2.74 -8.29
N TRP A 144 1.13 -2.92 -7.09
CA TRP A 144 1.45 -4.27 -6.63
C TRP A 144 0.19 -5.13 -6.67
N GLU A 145 0.28 -6.29 -7.33
CA GLU A 145 -0.76 -7.31 -7.25
C GLU A 145 -0.70 -7.95 -5.86
N MET A 146 -1.80 -7.91 -5.10
CA MET A 146 -1.85 -8.42 -3.73
C MET A 146 -2.92 -9.52 -3.62
N PRO A 147 -2.53 -10.79 -3.80
CA PRO A 147 -3.45 -11.92 -3.80
C PRO A 147 -3.97 -12.28 -2.40
N PHE A 148 -5.18 -12.84 -2.35
CA PHE A 148 -5.81 -13.40 -1.16
C PHE A 148 -6.73 -14.57 -1.55
N ARG A 149 -6.85 -15.59 -0.70
CA ARG A 149 -7.54 -16.85 -1.05
C ARG A 149 -8.94 -16.96 -0.45
N LYS A 150 -9.19 -16.28 0.67
CA LYS A 150 -10.44 -16.33 1.43
C LYS A 150 -11.01 -14.95 1.69
N LYS A 151 -10.14 -14.00 2.03
CA LYS A 151 -10.57 -12.68 2.50
C LYS A 151 -9.47 -11.63 2.38
N CYS A 152 -9.87 -10.38 2.18
CA CYS A 152 -8.98 -9.24 2.33
C CYS A 152 -9.67 -8.19 3.20
N ARG A 153 -9.00 -7.77 4.27
CA ARG A 153 -9.44 -6.67 5.14
C ARG A 153 -8.42 -5.56 5.09
N ILE A 154 -8.89 -4.34 4.84
CA ILE A 154 -8.05 -3.14 4.82
C ILE A 154 -8.60 -2.14 5.83
N THR A 155 -7.73 -1.62 6.70
CA THR A 155 -8.09 -0.61 7.69
C THR A 155 -7.13 0.56 7.66
N MET A 156 -7.62 1.73 8.06
CA MET A 156 -6.82 2.93 8.26
C MET A 156 -7.06 3.44 9.68
N THR A 157 -5.99 3.60 10.46
CA THR A 157 -6.04 4.16 11.82
C THR A 157 -5.45 5.56 11.83
N ASN A 158 -6.18 6.52 12.37
CA ASN A 158 -5.64 7.85 12.63
C ASN A 158 -5.08 7.91 14.06
N ILE A 159 -3.76 7.94 14.19
CA ILE A 159 -3.07 8.09 15.49
C ILE A 159 -2.71 9.55 15.82
N GLY A 160 -3.14 10.49 14.97
CA GLY A 160 -2.92 11.92 15.14
C GLY A 160 -3.99 12.56 16.03
N SER A 161 -3.85 13.89 16.23
CA SER A 161 -4.77 14.70 17.02
C SER A 161 -5.84 15.44 16.22
N GLU A 162 -5.77 15.37 14.88
CA GLU A 162 -6.69 16.07 13.97
C GLU A 162 -7.45 15.05 13.09
N THR A 163 -8.69 15.38 12.72
CA THR A 163 -9.47 14.59 11.78
C THR A 163 -8.78 14.52 10.41
N MET A 164 -8.58 13.31 9.90
CA MET A 164 -8.04 13.08 8.57
C MET A 164 -9.18 12.83 7.57
N LYS A 165 -9.13 13.47 6.40
CA LYS A 165 -10.04 13.14 5.29
C LYS A 165 -9.32 12.23 4.30
N LEU A 166 -9.97 11.14 3.93
CA LEU A 166 -9.45 10.16 2.98
C LEU A 166 -10.39 10.03 1.78
N TYR A 167 -9.88 10.34 0.60
CA TYR A 167 -10.44 9.81 -0.63
C TYR A 167 -9.65 8.56 -0.99
N TYR A 168 -10.34 7.51 -1.44
CA TYR A 168 -9.67 6.30 -1.86
C TYR A 168 -10.49 5.50 -2.87
N GLN A 169 -9.80 4.62 -3.57
CA GLN A 169 -10.37 3.60 -4.41
C GLN A 169 -9.48 2.35 -4.34
N ILE A 170 -10.08 1.21 -4.04
CA ILE A 170 -9.40 -0.09 -3.98
C ILE A 170 -10.03 -0.96 -5.06
N ASN A 171 -9.31 -1.11 -6.17
CA ASN A 171 -9.71 -1.94 -7.28
C ASN A 171 -9.18 -3.36 -7.09
N TYR A 172 -10.06 -4.33 -7.23
CA TYR A 172 -9.73 -5.74 -7.03
C TYR A 172 -10.48 -6.62 -8.02
N THR A 173 -10.00 -7.84 -8.15
CA THR A 173 -10.58 -8.88 -8.98
C THR A 173 -10.85 -10.11 -8.13
N LEU A 174 -12.04 -10.70 -8.26
CA LEU A 174 -12.35 -12.01 -7.67
C LEU A 174 -12.16 -13.10 -8.72
N THR A 175 -11.37 -14.11 -8.37
CA THR A 175 -10.99 -15.25 -9.21
C THR A 175 -10.27 -16.31 -8.37
N ASP A 176 -10.04 -17.49 -8.92
CA ASP A 176 -9.26 -18.52 -8.25
C ASP A 176 -7.77 -18.15 -8.22
N VAL A 177 -7.19 -18.08 -7.02
CA VAL A 177 -5.77 -17.84 -6.78
C VAL A 177 -5.06 -19.19 -6.64
N LEU A 178 -3.98 -19.39 -7.39
CA LEU A 178 -3.21 -20.64 -7.39
C LEU A 178 -2.41 -20.82 -6.09
N ASP A 179 -2.06 -22.06 -5.74
CA ASP A 179 -1.38 -22.39 -4.48
C ASP A 179 0.07 -21.88 -4.42
N ASP A 180 0.71 -21.65 -5.57
CA ASP A 180 2.08 -21.14 -5.68
C ASP A 180 2.19 -19.61 -5.62
N VAL A 181 1.07 -18.91 -5.45
CA VAL A 181 1.02 -17.45 -5.36
C VAL A 181 1.26 -16.98 -3.91
N ALA A 182 2.28 -16.14 -3.71
CA ALA A 182 2.62 -15.58 -2.40
C ALA A 182 1.67 -14.43 -1.99
N TYR A 183 1.67 -14.10 -0.69
CA TYR A 183 1.00 -12.91 -0.16
C TYR A 183 1.95 -11.71 -0.16
N PHE A 184 1.42 -10.51 -0.36
CA PHE A 184 2.21 -9.29 -0.32
C PHE A 184 2.38 -8.80 1.13
N HIS A 185 3.61 -8.48 1.54
CA HIS A 185 3.91 -7.94 2.86
C HIS A 185 4.65 -6.61 2.75
N ALA A 186 4.42 -5.71 3.70
CA ALA A 186 5.20 -4.48 3.84
C ALA A 186 5.32 -4.08 5.31
N GLN A 187 6.56 -3.78 5.72
CA GLN A 187 6.89 -3.37 7.08
C GLN A 187 7.48 -1.96 7.07
N PHE A 188 7.14 -1.17 8.06
CA PHE A 188 7.72 0.14 8.30
C PHE A 188 8.62 0.11 9.54
N ARG A 189 9.81 0.70 9.41
CA ARG A 189 10.70 0.98 10.54
C ARG A 189 11.12 2.45 10.48
N ARG A 190 11.44 3.00 11.65
CA ARG A 190 12.02 4.34 11.78
C ARG A 190 12.86 4.42 13.03
N THR A 191 14.05 4.99 12.87
CA THR A 191 14.96 5.29 13.97
C THR A 191 15.37 6.77 13.86
N ASN A 192 15.29 7.52 14.96
CA ASN A 192 15.70 8.92 15.00
C ASN A 192 16.04 9.35 16.44
N PRO A 193 17.32 9.65 16.76
CA PRO A 193 18.49 9.58 15.87
C PRO A 193 18.89 8.13 15.56
N LEU A 194 19.57 7.90 14.43
CA LEU A 194 20.22 6.62 14.16
C LEU A 194 21.44 6.48 15.10
N PRO A 195 21.56 5.39 15.88
CA PRO A 195 22.72 5.17 16.73
C PRO A 195 24.01 5.03 15.91
N TYR A 196 25.12 5.46 16.50
CA TYR A 196 26.42 5.43 15.83
C TYR A 196 26.95 3.99 15.74
N LYS A 197 27.38 3.57 14.54
CA LYS A 197 27.91 2.22 14.24
C LYS A 197 26.94 1.06 14.47
N ASP A 198 25.64 1.34 14.52
CA ASP A 198 24.62 0.29 14.58
C ASP A 198 24.00 0.03 13.21
N VAL A 199 23.56 -1.21 13.01
CA VAL A 199 22.83 -1.63 11.81
C VAL A 199 21.40 -1.11 11.89
N TYR A 200 20.96 -0.40 10.86
CA TYR A 200 19.55 -0.08 10.68
C TYR A 200 18.84 -1.27 10.02
N THR A 201 17.97 -1.94 10.75
CA THR A 201 17.13 -3.00 10.18
C THR A 201 16.11 -2.41 9.21
N ILE A 202 16.09 -2.90 7.97
CA ILE A 202 15.07 -2.58 6.98
C ILE A 202 13.86 -3.52 7.15
N VAL A 203 14.11 -4.83 7.15
CA VAL A 203 13.13 -5.90 7.32
C VAL A 203 13.72 -7.04 8.16
N ASP A 204 12.90 -7.65 9.01
CA ASP A 204 13.24 -8.86 9.77
C ASP A 204 11.96 -9.68 10.10
N GLY A 205 12.15 -10.82 10.76
CA GLY A 205 11.05 -11.64 11.29
C GLY A 205 10.20 -12.34 10.22
N VAL A 206 10.71 -12.43 8.99
CA VAL A 206 10.05 -13.14 7.88
C VAL A 206 10.60 -14.56 7.84
N GLU A 207 9.71 -15.54 8.03
CA GLU A 207 10.02 -16.96 7.94
C GLU A 207 9.18 -17.59 6.83
N GLY A 208 9.82 -18.33 5.92
CA GLY A 208 9.16 -19.02 4.82
C GLY A 208 9.76 -18.70 3.45
N TRP A 209 9.17 -19.27 2.41
CA TRP A 209 9.61 -19.10 1.03
C TRP A 209 9.01 -17.83 0.43
N GLY A 210 9.85 -16.97 -0.14
CA GLY A 210 9.40 -15.69 -0.68
C GLY A 210 10.47 -14.95 -1.44
N GLN A 211 10.19 -13.68 -1.73
CA GLN A 211 11.05 -12.80 -2.52
C GLN A 211 11.05 -11.40 -1.89
N TYR A 212 12.22 -10.81 -1.73
CA TYR A 212 12.34 -9.40 -1.38
C TYR A 212 12.23 -8.55 -2.64
N VAL A 213 11.18 -7.73 -2.75
CA VAL A 213 10.82 -7.06 -4.02
C VAL A 213 10.98 -5.55 -4.03
N GLY A 214 11.41 -4.93 -2.92
CA GLY A 214 11.72 -3.50 -2.93
C GLY A 214 11.90 -2.85 -1.57
N THR A 215 12.52 -1.66 -1.60
CA THR A 215 12.73 -0.78 -0.45
C THR A 215 12.38 0.65 -0.83
N TYR A 216 11.67 1.35 0.05
CA TYR A 216 11.66 2.80 0.07
C TYR A 216 12.42 3.28 1.31
N MET A 217 13.35 4.22 1.14
CA MET A 217 14.12 4.78 2.24
C MET A 217 14.00 6.31 2.25
N ALA A 218 13.64 6.85 3.42
CA ALA A 218 13.60 8.27 3.67
C ALA A 218 14.70 8.64 4.67
N TRP A 219 15.72 9.37 4.22
CA TRP A 219 16.89 9.71 5.02
C TRP A 219 16.94 11.20 5.37
N GLY A 220 17.05 11.52 6.67
CA GLY A 220 17.24 12.88 7.16
C GLY A 220 18.69 13.11 7.57
N VAL A 221 19.41 13.98 6.85
CA VAL A 221 20.82 14.31 7.16
C VAL A 221 20.87 15.60 7.97
N ASN A 222 21.53 15.57 9.14
CA ASN A 222 21.70 16.73 10.05
C ASN A 222 23.14 17.26 10.12
N ASN A 223 24.01 16.81 9.20
CA ASN A 223 25.38 17.27 9.06
C ASN A 223 25.74 17.40 7.57
N THR A 224 26.97 17.81 7.25
CA THR A 224 27.44 17.98 5.87
C THR A 224 28.30 16.81 5.39
N GLY A 225 28.35 15.71 6.16
CA GLY A 225 29.09 14.51 5.81
C GLY A 225 28.36 13.67 4.78
N TRP A 226 29.11 12.79 4.15
CA TRP A 226 28.56 11.78 3.25
C TRP A 226 27.82 10.70 4.05
N TRP A 227 26.62 10.32 3.58
CA TRP A 227 25.72 9.38 4.27
C TRP A 227 25.75 7.97 3.68
N GLY A 228 26.40 7.80 2.53
CA GLY A 228 26.28 6.62 1.67
C GLY A 228 27.33 5.52 1.86
N GLU A 229 28.15 5.51 2.92
CA GLU A 229 29.20 4.47 3.03
C GLU A 229 28.72 3.16 3.70
N GLY A 230 27.51 3.11 4.24
CA GLY A 230 27.03 1.93 4.98
C GLY A 230 26.54 0.81 4.07
N GLU A 231 27.09 -0.40 4.15
CA GLU A 231 26.65 -1.47 3.23
C GLU A 231 25.23 -1.98 3.56
N VAL A 232 24.43 -2.25 2.53
CA VAL A 232 23.16 -2.98 2.69
C VAL A 232 23.45 -4.49 2.74
N LYS A 233 22.92 -5.16 3.76
CA LYS A 233 23.23 -6.57 4.09
C LYS A 233 21.95 -7.41 4.12
N PHE A 234 21.99 -8.58 3.50
CA PHE A 234 20.92 -9.58 3.60
C PHE A 234 21.47 -10.84 4.26
N TYR A 235 20.89 -11.16 5.42
CA TYR A 235 21.08 -12.40 6.15
C TYR A 235 19.89 -13.30 5.81
N MET A 236 20.15 -14.48 5.25
CA MET A 236 19.13 -15.37 4.72
C MET A 236 19.28 -16.78 5.29
N ASP A 237 18.16 -17.50 5.44
CA ASP A 237 18.11 -18.95 5.68
C ASP A 237 19.11 -19.52 6.71
N GLY A 238 19.26 -18.82 7.84
CA GLY A 238 20.11 -19.25 8.96
C GLY A 238 21.46 -18.54 9.08
N ASP A 239 21.74 -17.56 8.23
CA ASP A 239 22.87 -16.64 8.42
C ASP A 239 22.84 -16.01 9.82
N THR A 240 24.00 -15.92 10.46
CA THR A 240 24.14 -15.32 11.80
C THR A 240 25.18 -14.21 11.80
N GLU A 241 26.47 -14.54 11.77
CA GLU A 241 27.55 -13.56 11.88
C GLU A 241 27.82 -12.80 10.57
N PHE A 242 27.65 -13.45 9.42
CA PHE A 242 27.97 -12.88 8.11
C PHE A 242 26.77 -12.98 7.16
N PRO A 243 26.49 -11.94 6.37
CA PRO A 243 25.38 -11.96 5.42
C PRO A 243 25.76 -12.71 4.14
N THR A 244 24.80 -13.42 3.56
CA THR A 244 24.93 -14.00 2.21
C THR A 244 25.10 -12.91 1.13
N ILE A 245 24.44 -11.75 1.27
CA ILE A 245 24.60 -10.62 0.34
C ILE A 245 25.10 -9.41 1.12
N CYS A 246 26.24 -8.87 0.71
CA CYS A 246 26.80 -7.62 1.24
C CYS A 246 27.03 -6.64 0.07
N GLY A 247 26.37 -5.49 0.11
CA GLY A 247 26.59 -4.39 -0.82
C GLY A 247 27.85 -3.59 -0.50
N THR A 248 27.97 -2.43 -1.13
CA THR A 248 29.12 -1.51 -1.00
C THR A 248 28.76 -0.16 -0.40
N GLY A 249 27.49 0.27 -0.52
CA GLY A 249 26.93 1.47 0.10
C GLY A 249 25.43 1.58 -0.22
N PRO A 250 24.64 2.43 0.47
CA PRO A 250 23.23 2.62 0.18
C PRO A 250 22.98 3.38 -1.12
N GLU A 251 23.85 4.32 -1.51
CA GLU A 251 23.82 4.95 -2.82
C GLU A 251 23.96 3.91 -3.94
N ASP A 252 24.91 2.98 -3.81
CA ASP A 252 25.14 1.90 -4.77
C ASP A 252 23.92 0.97 -4.82
N TYR A 253 23.33 0.66 -3.66
CA TYR A 253 22.10 -0.12 -3.54
C TYR A 253 20.92 0.52 -4.29
N PHE A 254 20.85 1.86 -4.30
CA PHE A 254 19.85 2.62 -5.06
C PHE A 254 20.31 2.97 -6.48
N CYS A 255 21.30 2.25 -7.02
CA CYS A 255 21.84 2.39 -8.38
C CYS A 255 22.46 3.78 -8.67
N GLY A 256 22.97 4.45 -7.63
CA GLY A 256 23.78 5.66 -7.72
C GLY A 256 25.28 5.36 -7.84
N SER A 257 26.10 6.42 -7.75
CA SER A 257 27.58 6.41 -7.66
C SER A 257 28.10 7.78 -7.23
#